data_AF-A0A662KE40-F1
#
_entry.id   AF-A0A662KE40-F1
#
_cell.length_a   1.000
_cell.length_b   1.000
_cell.length_c   1.000
_cell.angle_alpha   90.00
_cell.angle_beta   90.00
_cell.angle_gamma   90.00
#
_symmetry.space_group_name_H-M   'P 1'
#
loop_
_entity.id
_entity.type
_entity.pdbx_description
1 polymer ?
#
loop_
_entity_poly.entity_id
_entity_poly.type
_entity_poly.pdbx_seq_one_letter_code
_entity_poly.pdbx_strand_id
1 'polypeptide(L)'
;MEAVLLQIAWILLIGAITGFLATWLGIGGCFLRIPMMMAFLGLSIKTAYAVNMAVISIATIPGVIAHYRMKHVYKKGVIVAAIGAAVGVIIGTQIAMYVPSATLKAIFGIACVGVGIYMTYSSIKGKGKMPPRVTVDQVER
;
A
#
# COMPACT_ATOMS: atom_id res chain seq x y z
N MET A 1 -14.81 -13.47 -27.79
CA MET A 1 -15.10 -14.00 -26.44
C MET A 1 -13.86 -14.59 -25.77
N GLU A 2 -13.06 -15.41 -26.46
CA GLU A 2 -11.89 -16.06 -25.84
C GLU A 2 -10.83 -15.10 -25.31
N ALA A 3 -10.54 -14.00 -26.01
CA ALA A 3 -9.61 -12.97 -25.54
C ALA A 3 -10.05 -12.30 -24.23
N VAL A 4 -11.36 -12.15 -24.02
CA VAL A 4 -11.93 -11.54 -22.79
C VAL A 4 -11.81 -12.51 -21.62
N LEU A 5 -12.07 -13.81 -21.85
CA LEU A 5 -11.88 -14.87 -20.85
C LEU A 5 -10.42 -14.95 -20.38
N LEU A 6 -9.47 -14.86 -21.32
CA LEU A 6 -8.04 -14.82 -20.98
C LEU A 6 -7.66 -13.59 -20.17
N GLN A 7 -8.19 -12.41 -20.51
CA GLN A 7 -7.96 -11.19 -19.71
C GLN A 7 -8.51 -11.30 -18.29
N ILE A 8 -9.72 -11.85 -18.12
CA ILE A 8 -10.32 -12.06 -16.79
C ILE A 8 -9.47 -13.05 -15.98
N ALA A 9 -8.99 -14.13 -16.60
CA ALA A 9 -8.10 -15.09 -15.95
C ALA A 9 -6.79 -14.44 -15.49
N TRP A 10 -6.18 -13.59 -16.31
CA TRP A 10 -4.97 -12.83 -15.93
C TRP A 10 -5.24 -11.86 -14.77
N ILE A 11 -6.36 -11.15 -14.78
CA ILE A 11 -6.73 -10.24 -13.69
C ILE A 11 -6.87 -11.00 -12.37
N LEU A 12 -7.55 -12.16 -12.39
CA LEU A 12 -7.73 -12.99 -11.21
C LEU A 12 -6.41 -13.56 -10.70
N LEU A 13 -5.55 -14.06 -11.58
CA LEU A 13 -4.22 -14.58 -11.22
C LEU A 13 -3.34 -13.50 -10.61
N ILE A 14 -3.22 -12.34 -11.28
CA ILE A 14 -2.43 -11.22 -10.79
C ILE A 14 -2.98 -10.75 -9.44
N GLY A 15 -4.30 -10.53 -9.34
CA GLY A 15 -4.94 -10.11 -8.10
C GLY A 15 -4.74 -11.09 -6.94
N ALA A 16 -4.90 -12.39 -7.18
CA ALA A 16 -4.75 -13.42 -6.16
C ALA A 16 -3.30 -13.54 -5.69
N ILE A 17 -2.35 -13.68 -6.62
CA ILE A 17 -0.93 -13.86 -6.31
C ILE A 17 -0.40 -12.62 -5.59
N THR A 18 -0.61 -11.44 -6.17
CA THR A 18 -0.10 -10.21 -5.59
C THR A 18 -0.81 -9.82 -4.31
N GLY A 19 -2.10 -10.10 -4.17
CA GLY A 19 -2.86 -9.88 -2.94
C GLY A 19 -2.36 -10.76 -1.80
N PHE A 20 -2.10 -12.04 -2.09
CA PHE A 20 -1.53 -12.97 -1.13
C PHE A 20 -0.13 -12.53 -0.68
N LEU A 21 0.78 -12.27 -1.62
CA LEU A 21 2.13 -11.76 -1.35
C LEU A 21 2.10 -10.43 -0.58
N ALA A 22 1.24 -9.50 -0.97
CA ALA A 22 1.10 -8.20 -0.32
C ALA A 22 0.65 -8.31 1.13
N THR A 23 -0.27 -9.23 1.41
CA THR A 23 -0.82 -9.44 2.76
C THR A 23 0.20 -10.16 3.63
N TRP A 24 0.89 -11.16 3.07
CA TRP A 24 1.96 -11.88 3.76
C TRP A 24 3.12 -10.95 4.16
N LEU A 25 3.54 -10.07 3.24
CA LEU A 25 4.61 -9.11 3.48
C LEU A 25 4.15 -7.92 4.33
N GLY A 26 2.83 -7.68 4.44
CA GLY A 26 2.27 -6.54 5.18
C GLY A 26 2.49 -5.17 4.52
N ILE A 27 2.94 -5.12 3.26
CA ILE A 27 3.36 -3.87 2.58
C ILE A 27 2.18 -3.20 1.83
N GLY A 28 1.00 -3.82 1.79
CA GLY A 28 -0.17 -3.27 1.10
C GLY A 28 -0.17 -3.45 -0.43
N GLY A 29 0.90 -4.00 -1.03
CA GLY A 29 0.89 -4.59 -2.37
C GLY A 29 0.95 -3.64 -3.56
N CYS A 30 1.01 -2.33 -3.35
CA CYS A 30 1.03 -1.35 -4.44
C CYS A 30 2.24 -1.51 -5.38
N PHE A 31 3.42 -1.77 -4.81
CA PHE A 31 4.68 -1.93 -5.55
C PHE A 31 4.67 -3.14 -6.49
N LEU A 32 3.83 -4.14 -6.22
CA LEU A 32 3.74 -5.36 -7.03
C LEU A 32 2.54 -5.32 -7.98
N ARG A 33 1.35 -4.89 -7.51
CA ARG A 33 0.12 -4.85 -8.31
C ARG A 33 0.20 -3.86 -9.48
N ILE A 34 0.72 -2.67 -9.23
CA ILE A 34 0.77 -1.59 -10.24
C ILE A 34 1.63 -2.00 -11.46
N PRO A 35 2.89 -2.42 -11.33
CA PRO A 35 3.69 -2.82 -12.49
C PRO A 35 3.13 -4.04 -13.21
N MET A 36 2.53 -5.00 -12.49
CA MET A 36 1.89 -6.16 -13.13
C MET A 36 0.66 -5.75 -13.95
N MET A 37 -0.19 -4.86 -13.44
CA MET A 37 -1.30 -4.30 -14.21
C MET A 37 -0.82 -3.51 -15.43
N MET A 38 0.26 -2.75 -15.31
CA MET A 38 0.81 -2.02 -16.45
C MET A 38 1.41 -2.96 -17.51
N ALA A 39 2.13 -3.99 -17.09
CA ALA A 39 2.82 -4.92 -18.00
C ALA A 39 1.86 -5.88 -18.71
N PHE A 40 0.88 -6.45 -17.99
CA PHE A 40 -0.02 -7.47 -18.52
C PHE A 40 -1.31 -6.90 -19.11
N LEU A 41 -1.83 -5.79 -18.57
CA LEU A 41 -3.08 -5.18 -19.03
C LEU A 41 -2.87 -3.90 -19.85
N GLY A 42 -1.65 -3.37 -19.94
CA GLY A 42 -1.38 -2.11 -20.65
C GLY A 42 -2.07 -0.89 -20.03
N LEU A 43 -2.49 -0.98 -18.77
CA LEU A 43 -3.21 0.08 -18.08
C LEU A 43 -2.31 1.30 -17.87
N SER A 44 -2.91 2.49 -17.96
CA SER A 44 -2.26 3.73 -17.51
C SER A 44 -1.95 3.65 -16.00
N ILE A 45 -0.82 4.22 -15.59
CA ILE A 45 -0.39 4.32 -14.18
C ILE A 45 -1.51 4.90 -13.30
N LYS A 46 -2.28 5.89 -13.80
CA LYS A 46 -3.37 6.51 -13.04
C LYS A 46 -4.48 5.50 -12.73
N THR A 47 -4.88 4.71 -13.73
CA THR A 47 -5.93 3.70 -13.59
C THR A 47 -5.46 2.56 -12.69
N ALA A 48 -4.24 2.06 -12.89
CA ALA A 48 -3.67 0.99 -12.06
C ALA A 48 -3.57 1.41 -10.58
N TYR A 49 -3.15 2.66 -10.31
CA TYR A 49 -3.09 3.21 -8.96
C TYR A 49 -4.48 3.32 -8.32
N ALA A 50 -5.47 3.84 -9.04
CA ALA A 50 -6.85 3.98 -8.56
C ALA A 50 -7.46 2.64 -8.17
N VAL A 51 -7.32 1.62 -9.04
CA VAL A 51 -7.80 0.26 -8.75
C VAL A 51 -7.09 -0.31 -7.51
N ASN A 52 -5.78 -0.14 -7.41
CA ASN A 52 -5.02 -0.64 -6.27
C ASN A 52 -5.46 0.01 -4.94
N MET A 53 -5.76 1.32 -4.93
CA MET A 53 -6.30 2.00 -3.75
C MET A 53 -7.66 1.43 -3.33
N ALA A 54 -8.56 1.18 -4.29
CA ALA A 54 -9.85 0.55 -3.99
C ALA A 54 -9.67 -0.85 -3.36
N VAL A 55 -8.78 -1.67 -3.91
CA VAL A 55 -8.49 -3.01 -3.38
C VAL A 55 -7.86 -2.93 -1.98
N ILE A 56 -6.92 -2.01 -1.75
CA ILE A 56 -6.29 -1.82 -0.43
C ILE A 56 -7.32 -1.41 0.62
N SER A 57 -8.24 -0.50 0.30
CA SER A 57 -9.28 -0.06 1.24
C SER A 57 -10.15 -1.22 1.74
N ILE A 58 -10.42 -2.22 0.90
CA ILE A 58 -11.16 -3.42 1.29
C ILE A 58 -10.26 -4.38 2.06
N ALA A 59 -9.03 -4.59 1.58
CA ALA A 59 -8.07 -5.53 2.17
C ALA A 59 -7.62 -5.15 3.59
N THR A 60 -7.72 -3.88 3.98
CA THR A 60 -7.33 -3.41 5.33
C THR A 60 -8.42 -3.63 6.38
N ILE A 61 -9.68 -3.86 6.00
CA ILE A 61 -10.81 -4.05 6.92
C ILE A 61 -10.54 -5.17 7.96
N PRO A 62 -10.11 -6.38 7.56
CA PRO A 62 -9.83 -7.45 8.51
C PRO A 62 -8.70 -7.11 9.48
N GLY A 63 -7.67 -6.39 9.00
CA GLY A 63 -6.55 -5.94 9.82
C GLY A 63 -6.99 -4.95 10.90
N VAL A 64 -7.82 -3.98 10.53
CA VAL A 64 -8.41 -3.02 11.48
C VAL A 64 -9.26 -3.74 12.53
N ILE A 65 -10.10 -4.68 12.11
CA ILE A 65 -10.94 -5.47 13.03
C ILE A 65 -10.08 -6.28 14.01
N ALA A 66 -9.03 -6.94 13.53
CA ALA A 66 -8.12 -7.72 14.37
C ALA A 66 -7.44 -6.84 15.43
N HIS A 67 -6.89 -5.69 15.03
CA HIS A 67 -6.25 -4.74 15.95
C HIS A 67 -7.23 -4.14 16.96
N TYR A 68 -8.46 -3.85 16.53
CA TYR A 68 -9.51 -3.36 17.40
C TYR A 68 -9.90 -4.41 18.47
N ARG A 69 -10.05 -5.67 18.08
CA ARG A 69 -10.36 -6.78 19.01
C ARG A 69 -9.23 -7.03 20.04
N MET A 70 -7.98 -6.81 19.65
CA MET A 70 -6.83 -6.94 20.57
C MET A 70 -6.68 -5.76 21.55
N LYS A 71 -7.57 -4.75 21.53
CA LYS A 71 -7.49 -3.53 22.35
C LYS A 71 -6.18 -2.75 22.23
N HIS A 72 -5.39 -2.97 21.18
CA HIS A 72 -4.13 -2.27 20.91
C HIS A 72 -4.33 -0.94 20.16
N VAL A 73 -5.47 -0.27 20.36
CA VAL A 73 -5.85 0.92 19.58
C VAL A 73 -5.74 2.17 20.44
N TYR A 74 -4.71 2.97 20.16
CA TYR A 74 -4.56 4.29 20.77
C TYR A 74 -5.50 5.31 20.11
N LYS A 75 -6.64 5.57 20.75
CA LYS A 75 -7.76 6.37 20.19
C LYS A 75 -7.33 7.75 19.68
N LYS A 76 -6.54 8.49 20.48
CA LYS A 76 -6.05 9.83 20.09
C LYS A 76 -5.15 9.75 18.84
N GLY A 77 -4.25 8.77 18.80
CA GLY A 77 -3.37 8.57 17.64
C GLY A 77 -4.12 8.17 16.37
N VAL A 78 -5.17 7.35 16.49
CA VAL A 78 -6.02 7.00 15.35
C VAL A 78 -6.72 8.24 14.77
N ILE A 79 -7.25 9.12 15.61
CA ILE A 79 -7.93 10.34 15.13
C ILE A 79 -6.92 11.26 14.42
N VAL A 80 -5.75 11.50 15.01
CA VAL A 80 -4.70 12.34 14.40
C VAL A 80 -4.23 11.73 13.07
N ALA A 81 -3.99 10.41 13.04
CA ALA A 81 -3.59 9.71 11.83
C ALA A 81 -4.68 9.74 10.76
N ALA A 82 -5.96 9.60 11.13
CA ALA A 82 -7.08 9.64 10.21
C ALA A 82 -7.24 11.03 9.57
N ILE A 83 -7.13 12.10 10.36
CA ILE A 83 -7.18 13.47 9.85
C ILE A 83 -5.99 13.74 8.93
N GLY A 84 -4.78 13.39 9.36
CA GLY A 84 -3.57 13.56 8.54
C GLY A 84 -3.64 12.78 7.23
N ALA A 85 -4.14 11.54 7.27
CA ALA A 85 -4.34 10.71 6.09
C ALA A 85 -5.41 11.30 5.15
N ALA A 86 -6.54 11.77 5.69
CA ALA A 86 -7.60 12.38 4.89
C ALA A 86 -7.10 13.63 4.15
N VAL A 87 -6.43 14.54 4.86
CA VAL A 87 -5.86 15.76 4.25
C VAL A 87 -4.79 15.40 3.23
N GLY A 88 -3.89 14.47 3.56
CA GLY A 88 -2.83 14.02 2.66
C GLY A 88 -3.36 13.37 1.38
N VAL A 89 -4.40 12.54 1.47
CA VAL A 89 -5.03 11.91 0.30
C VAL A 89 -5.71 12.95 -0.57
N ILE A 90 -6.44 13.91 0.01
CA ILE A 90 -7.11 14.96 -0.77
C ILE A 90 -6.07 15.79 -1.53
N ILE A 91 -5.05 16.30 -0.84
CA ILE A 91 -4.01 17.12 -1.49
C ILE A 91 -3.22 16.30 -2.52
N GLY A 92 -2.81 15.09 -2.15
CA GLY A 92 -2.02 14.22 -3.03
C GLY A 92 -2.76 13.80 -4.29
N THR A 93 -4.06 13.48 -4.20
CA THR A 93 -4.88 13.10 -5.37
C THR A 93 -5.09 14.28 -6.31
N GLN A 94 -5.34 15.48 -5.79
CA GLN A 94 -5.44 16.70 -6.60
C GLN A 94 -4.15 16.95 -7.39
N ILE A 95 -2.99 16.92 -6.72
CA ILE A 95 -1.70 17.08 -7.39
C ILE A 95 -1.49 16.00 -8.46
N ALA A 96 -1.79 14.74 -8.15
CA ALA A 96 -1.62 13.62 -9.09
C ALA A 96 -2.51 13.72 -10.34
N MET A 97 -3.65 14.42 -10.27
CA MET A 97 -4.50 14.68 -11.43
C MET A 97 -3.82 15.59 -12.45
N TYR A 98 -3.14 16.65 -12.00
CA TYR A 98 -2.45 17.61 -12.87
C TYR A 98 -1.11 17.12 -13.41
N VAL A 99 -0.48 16.13 -12.78
CA VAL A 99 0.83 15.60 -13.22
C VAL A 99 0.68 14.64 -14.41
N PRO A 100 1.54 14.73 -15.45
CA PRO A 100 1.53 13.79 -16.57
C PRO A 100 1.81 12.35 -16.15
N SER A 101 1.18 11.39 -16.84
CA SER A 101 1.32 9.95 -16.55
C SER A 101 2.77 9.44 -16.63
N ALA A 102 3.58 9.98 -17.55
CA ALA A 102 4.99 9.62 -17.68
C ALA A 102 5.80 10.04 -16.43
N THR A 103 5.58 11.26 -15.94
CA THR A 103 6.21 11.77 -14.72
C THR A 103 5.77 10.97 -13.49
N LEU A 104 4.47 10.64 -13.39
CA LEU A 104 3.95 9.80 -12.30
C LEU A 104 4.62 8.41 -12.27
N LYS A 105 4.79 7.80 -13.45
CA LYS A 105 5.48 6.52 -13.60
C LYS A 105 6.96 6.63 -13.17
N ALA A 106 7.64 7.69 -13.57
CA ALA A 106 9.04 7.93 -13.19
C ALA A 106 9.19 8.12 -11.68
N ILE A 107 8.37 8.97 -11.06
CA ILE A 107 8.37 9.20 -9.60
C ILE A 107 8.12 7.89 -8.85
N PHE A 108 7.13 7.11 -9.27
CA PHE A 108 6.83 5.82 -8.66
C PHE A 108 8.01 4.85 -8.77
N GLY A 109 8.65 4.75 -9.94
CA GLY A 109 9.83 3.93 -10.14
C GLY A 109 11.00 4.32 -9.24
N ILE A 110 11.30 5.62 -9.16
CA ILE A 110 12.36 6.15 -8.29
C ILE A 110 12.06 5.85 -6.82
N ALA A 111 10.81 6.04 -6.39
CA ALA A 111 10.39 5.72 -5.02
C ALA A 111 10.56 4.23 -4.70
N CYS A 112 10.17 3.33 -5.60
CA CYS A 112 10.36 1.89 -5.42
C CYS A 112 11.84 1.51 -5.29
N VAL A 113 12.70 2.06 -6.14
CA VAL A 113 14.16 1.84 -6.06
C VAL A 113 14.71 2.39 -4.74
N GLY A 114 14.31 3.59 -4.33
CA GLY A 114 14.73 4.21 -3.07
C GLY A 114 14.34 3.39 -1.85
N VAL A 115 13.10 2.88 -1.80
CA VAL A 115 12.64 1.98 -0.73
C VAL A 115 13.44 0.67 -0.75
N GLY A 116 13.70 0.10 -1.93
CA GLY A 116 14.52 -1.10 -2.06
C GLY A 116 15.91 -0.93 -1.48
N ILE A 117 16.61 0.16 -1.85
CA ILE A 117 17.93 0.50 -1.33
C ILE A 117 17.88 0.69 0.20
N TYR A 118 16.89 1.43 0.70
CA TYR A 118 16.71 1.65 2.13
C TYR A 118 16.52 0.34 2.90
N MET A 119 15.69 -0.57 2.38
CA MET A 119 15.47 -1.88 3.01
C MET A 119 16.73 -2.73 3.02
N THR A 120 17.48 -2.79 1.91
CA THR A 120 18.76 -3.51 1.85
C THR A 120 19.76 -2.93 2.84
N TYR A 121 19.90 -1.60 2.88
CA TYR A 121 20.81 -0.93 3.81
C TYR A 121 20.41 -1.16 5.28
N SER A 122 19.12 -1.03 5.60
CA SER A 122 18.58 -1.28 6.93
C SER A 122 18.80 -2.72 7.37
N SER A 123 18.62 -3.68 6.45
CA SER A 123 18.86 -5.10 6.71
C SER A 123 20.33 -5.41 7.00
N ILE A 124 21.28 -4.72 6.35
CA ILE A 124 22.72 -4.93 6.55
C ILE A 124 23.20 -4.26 7.85
N LYS A 125 22.64 -3.10 8.20
CA LYS A 125 23.12 -2.28 9.33
C LYS A 125 22.34 -2.50 10.64
N GLY A 126 21.24 -3.25 10.60
CA GLY A 126 20.31 -3.43 11.71
C GLY A 126 20.91 -4.19 12.90
N LYS A 127 21.52 -3.46 13.85
CA LYS A 127 21.65 -3.93 15.24
C LYS A 127 20.26 -3.84 15.89
N GLY A 128 19.61 -4.99 16.07
CA GLY A 128 18.28 -5.13 16.67
C GLY A 128 18.23 -4.67 18.12
N LYS A 129 18.16 -3.36 18.36
CA LYS A 129 17.72 -2.82 19.65
C LYS A 129 16.21 -2.67 19.56
N MET A 130 15.50 -3.63 20.15
CA MET A 130 14.06 -3.56 20.32
C MET A 130 13.75 -2.29 21.14
N PRO A 131 12.98 -1.32 20.62
CA PRO A 131 12.52 -0.22 21.44
C PRO A 131 11.67 -0.79 22.60
N PRO A 132 11.69 -0.15 23.78
CA PRO A 132 10.87 -0.59 24.91
C PRO A 132 9.39 -0.68 24.50
N ARG A 133 8.73 -1.79 24.82
CA ARG A 133 7.30 -2.00 24.53
C ARG A 133 6.49 -1.04 25.38
N VAL A 134 5.98 0.03 24.77
CA VAL A 134 5.01 0.93 25.38
C VAL A 134 3.61 0.40 25.05
N THR A 135 2.86 -0.02 26.07
CA THR A 135 1.47 -0.47 25.92
C THR A 135 0.53 0.74 25.89
N VAL A 136 -0.64 0.63 25.25
CA VAL A 136 -1.63 1.73 25.18
C VAL A 136 -1.98 2.27 26.58
N ASP A 137 -2.05 1.38 27.58
CA ASP A 137 -2.32 1.72 28.97
C ASP A 137 -1.28 2.65 29.62
N GLN A 138 -0.04 2.68 29.11
CA GLN A 138 1.04 3.54 29.61
C GLN A 138 1.00 4.95 29.03
N VAL A 139 0.35 5.14 27.87
CA VAL A 139 0.21 6.44 27.19
C VAL A 139 -1.07 7.17 27.61
N GLU A 140 -2.06 6.43 28.13
CA GLU A 140 -3.34 6.97 28.57
C GLU A 140 -3.39 7.31 30.07
N ARG A 141 -2.33 6.99 30.85
CA ARG A 141 -2.09 7.50 32.22
C ARG A 141 -1.43 8.87 32.19
#